data_AF-A0A815K1C7-F1
#
_entry.id   AF-A0A815K1C7-F1
#
_cell.length_a   1.000
_cell.length_b   1.000
_cell.length_c   1.000
_cell.angle_alpha   90.00
_cell.angle_beta   90.00
_cell.angle_gamma   90.00
#
_symmetry.space_group_name_H-M   'P 1'
#
loop_
_entity.id
_entity.type
_entity.pdbx_description
1 polymer ?
#
loop_
_entity_poly.entity_id
_entity_poly.type
_entity_poly.pdbx_seq_one_letter_code
_entity_poly.pdbx_strand_id
1 'polypeptide(L)'
;EIKYVAKYVDKVINIKPYIKKNLLTVLVSNNTVNIFQLDNQSLLKVFRIDEFHNITFESGCIEMDWDTIDEVLAIPSQNFIRFFRIKNWEEEPYFHNHDISHVINLISFNKSRLVFIIGYLNG
;
A
#
# COMPACT_ATOMS: atom_id res chain seq x y z
N GLU A 1 7.18 -14.24 -14.55
CA GLU A 1 6.80 -12.86 -14.18
C GLU A 1 7.42 -12.36 -12.87
N ILE A 2 7.54 -13.17 -11.80
CA ILE A 2 8.10 -12.73 -10.49
C ILE A 2 9.63 -12.46 -10.50
N LYS A 3 10.40 -12.99 -11.49
CA LYS A 3 11.87 -12.83 -11.55
C LYS A 3 12.33 -11.37 -11.67
N TYR A 4 11.50 -10.46 -12.19
CA TYR A 4 11.87 -9.06 -12.42
C TYR A 4 11.84 -8.20 -11.15
N VAL A 5 10.82 -8.39 -10.32
CA VAL A 5 10.64 -7.64 -9.07
C VAL A 5 11.80 -7.87 -8.11
N ALA A 6 12.26 -9.12 -8.02
CA ALA A 6 13.38 -9.51 -7.14
C ALA A 6 14.71 -8.80 -7.45
N LYS A 7 14.87 -8.19 -8.64
CA LYS A 7 16.07 -7.38 -8.96
C LYS A 7 16.08 -6.04 -8.22
N TYR A 8 14.91 -5.50 -7.89
CA TYR A 8 14.77 -4.14 -7.37
C TYR A 8 14.59 -4.08 -5.85
N VAL A 9 14.41 -5.22 -5.19
CA VAL A 9 13.92 -5.26 -3.80
C VAL A 9 14.49 -6.46 -3.05
N ASP A 10 14.92 -6.27 -1.80
CA ASP A 10 15.56 -7.34 -1.01
C ASP A 10 14.57 -8.44 -0.61
N LYS A 11 13.40 -8.06 -0.10
CA LYS A 11 12.36 -9.01 0.33
C LYS A 11 10.98 -8.45 0.00
N VAL A 12 10.24 -9.19 -0.82
CA VAL A 12 8.83 -8.92 -1.13
C VAL A 12 7.95 -9.40 0.02
N ILE A 13 7.05 -8.54 0.49
CA ILE A 13 6.02 -8.89 1.48
C ILE A 13 4.72 -9.25 0.77
N ASN A 14 4.26 -8.38 -0.14
CA ASN A 14 2.95 -8.50 -0.78
C ASN A 14 3.01 -8.01 -2.24
N ILE A 15 2.22 -8.64 -3.11
CA ILE A 15 2.09 -8.26 -4.52
C ILE A 15 0.61 -8.14 -4.88
N LYS A 16 0.23 -7.01 -5.49
CA LYS A 16 -1.13 -6.77 -5.99
C LYS A 16 -1.10 -6.30 -7.45
N PRO A 17 -1.59 -7.10 -8.40
CA PRO A 17 -1.74 -6.65 -9.78
C PRO A 17 -2.98 -5.75 -9.93
N TYR A 18 -2.86 -4.68 -10.70
CA TYR A 18 -3.99 -3.89 -11.17
C TYR A 18 -4.15 -4.01 -12.68
N ILE A 19 -4.84 -5.07 -13.08
CA ILE A 19 -4.91 -5.57 -14.46
C ILE A 19 -5.49 -4.52 -15.42
N LYS A 20 -6.48 -3.73 -14.99
CA LYS A 20 -7.15 -2.71 -15.82
C LYS A 20 -6.18 -1.66 -16.39
N LYS A 21 -5.07 -1.38 -15.71
CA LYS A 21 -4.03 -0.44 -16.16
C LYS A 21 -2.69 -1.12 -16.43
N ASN A 22 -2.65 -2.44 -16.38
CA ASN A 22 -1.43 -3.24 -16.50
C ASN A 22 -0.32 -2.80 -15.52
N LEU A 23 -0.71 -2.53 -14.27
CA LEU A 23 0.20 -2.12 -13.20
C LEU A 23 0.47 -3.28 -12.24
N LEU A 24 1.65 -3.26 -11.64
CA LEU A 24 2.04 -4.17 -10.57
C LEU A 24 2.48 -3.39 -9.34
N THR A 25 1.89 -3.72 -8.21
CA THR A 25 2.18 -3.12 -6.90
C THR A 25 2.98 -4.12 -6.11
N VAL A 26 4.09 -3.68 -5.53
CA VAL A 26 4.97 -4.55 -4.75
C VAL A 26 5.28 -3.85 -3.43
N LEU A 27 4.86 -4.47 -2.34
CA LEU A 27 5.21 -4.08 -0.98
C LEU A 27 6.45 -4.86 -0.56
N VAL A 28 7.40 -4.15 0.04
CA VAL A 28 8.72 -4.70 0.36
C VAL A 28 9.14 -4.39 1.79
N SER A 29 10.09 -5.18 2.30
CA SER A 29 10.50 -5.18 3.72
C SER A 29 11.07 -3.88 4.26
N ASN A 30 11.42 -2.92 3.38
CA ASN A 30 11.87 -1.59 3.77
C ASN A 30 10.70 -0.59 3.83
N ASN A 31 9.47 -1.05 4.08
CA ASN A 31 8.26 -0.22 4.18
C ASN A 31 8.05 0.68 2.95
N THR A 32 8.34 0.15 1.77
CA THR A 32 8.02 0.82 0.52
C THR A 32 7.02 0.06 -0.33
N VAL A 33 6.18 0.81 -1.03
CA VAL A 33 5.33 0.31 -2.10
C VAL A 33 5.87 0.81 -3.43
N ASN A 34 6.27 -0.12 -4.29
CA ASN A 34 6.76 0.13 -5.63
C ASN A 34 5.67 -0.17 -6.65
N ILE A 35 5.45 0.75 -7.59
CA ILE A 35 4.51 0.59 -8.70
C ILE A 35 5.29 0.42 -9.99
N PHE A 36 5.04 -0.67 -10.69
CA PHE A 36 5.64 -0.97 -11.99
C PHE A 36 4.59 -0.96 -13.09
N GLN A 37 4.96 -0.45 -14.26
CA GLN A 37 4.24 -0.71 -15.51
C GLN A 37 4.69 -2.06 -16.06
N LEU A 38 3.75 -2.98 -16.31
CA LEU A 38 4.09 -4.33 -16.76
C LEU A 38 4.54 -4.38 -18.22
N ASP A 39 3.98 -3.54 -19.10
CA ASP A 39 4.29 -3.55 -20.55
C ASP A 39 5.78 -3.34 -20.84
N ASN A 40 6.38 -2.37 -20.15
CA ASN A 40 7.76 -1.94 -20.35
C ASN A 40 8.65 -2.20 -19.13
N GLN A 41 8.11 -2.85 -18.10
CA GLN A 41 8.80 -3.22 -16.87
C GLN A 41 9.47 -2.03 -16.15
N SER A 42 8.89 -0.83 -16.29
CA SER A 42 9.43 0.40 -15.68
C SER A 42 8.87 0.63 -14.28
N LEU A 43 9.71 1.17 -13.40
CA LEU A 43 9.30 1.69 -12.10
C LEU A 43 8.64 3.07 -12.29
N LEU A 44 7.35 3.18 -11.96
CA LEU A 44 6.59 4.41 -12.09
C LEU A 44 6.63 5.27 -10.82
N LYS A 45 6.51 4.62 -9.67
CA LYS A 45 6.34 5.32 -8.39
C LYS A 45 6.86 4.49 -7.22
N VAL A 46 7.34 5.18 -6.21
CA VAL A 46 7.75 4.63 -4.92
C VAL A 46 7.05 5.42 -3.82
N PHE A 47 6.40 4.72 -2.91
CA PHE A 47 5.81 5.28 -1.70
C PHE A 47 6.56 4.76 -0.48
N ARG A 48 6.96 5.65 0.42
CA ARG A 48 7.47 5.30 1.76
C ARG A 48 6.33 5.36 2.77
N ILE A 49 6.20 4.33 3.58
CA ILE A 49 5.05 4.11 4.47
C ILE A 49 5.38 4.45 5.92
N ASP A 50 6.65 4.30 6.28
CA ASP A 50 7.22 4.60 7.59
C ASP A 50 7.27 6.09 7.92
N GLU A 51 7.08 6.97 6.93
CA GLU A 51 7.06 8.42 7.09
C GLU A 51 5.68 8.99 6.74
N PHE A 52 5.05 9.68 7.69
CA PHE A 52 3.82 10.42 7.45
C PHE A 52 3.74 11.68 8.32
N HIS A 53 3.59 12.86 7.70
CA HIS A 53 3.59 14.17 8.38
C HIS A 53 4.72 14.35 9.42
N ASN A 54 5.95 13.91 9.09
CA ASN A 54 7.13 13.93 9.97
C ASN A 54 7.04 13.03 11.22
N ILE A 55 6.08 12.10 11.24
CA ILE A 55 5.98 11.05 12.26
C ILE A 55 6.53 9.76 11.64
N THR A 56 7.40 9.08 12.38
CA THR A 56 7.92 7.76 12.01
C THR A 56 7.14 6.68 12.74
N PHE A 57 6.75 5.62 12.03
CA PHE A 57 5.98 4.50 12.59
C PHE A 57 6.85 3.25 12.69
N GLU A 58 6.71 2.52 13.80
CA GLU A 58 7.50 1.31 14.05
C GLU A 58 6.94 0.09 13.31
N SER A 59 5.62 0.03 13.10
CA SER A 59 5.00 -1.09 12.40
C SER A 59 4.99 -0.85 10.89
N GLY A 60 5.59 -1.80 10.15
CA GLY A 60 5.51 -1.83 8.70
C GLY A 60 4.13 -2.17 8.18
N CYS A 61 3.89 -1.82 6.92
CA CYS A 61 2.74 -2.27 6.16
C CYS A 61 2.93 -3.73 5.75
N ILE A 62 1.85 -4.53 5.80
CA ILE A 62 1.87 -5.94 5.36
C ILE A 62 0.90 -6.24 4.22
N GLU A 63 -0.01 -5.32 3.91
CA GLU A 63 -1.07 -5.50 2.92
C GLU A 63 -1.33 -4.19 2.17
N MET A 64 -1.84 -4.27 0.95
CA MET A 64 -2.29 -3.10 0.17
C MET A 64 -3.45 -3.56 -0.73
N ASP A 65 -4.32 -2.66 -1.16
CA ASP A 65 -5.38 -3.05 -2.09
C ASP A 65 -5.85 -1.93 -3.00
N TRP A 66 -6.46 -2.32 -4.12
CA TRP A 66 -6.93 -1.44 -5.19
C TRP A 66 -8.44 -1.31 -5.20
N ASP A 67 -8.93 -0.06 -5.20
CA ASP A 67 -10.25 0.23 -5.71
C ASP A 67 -10.19 0.36 -7.23
N THR A 68 -10.77 -0.62 -7.93
CA THR A 68 -10.78 -0.64 -9.40
C THR A 68 -11.81 0.29 -10.04
N ILE A 69 -12.79 0.75 -9.26
CA ILE A 69 -13.87 1.64 -9.69
C ILE A 69 -13.37 3.09 -9.58
N ASP A 70 -12.97 3.47 -8.37
CA ASP A 70 -12.54 4.84 -8.07
C ASP A 70 -11.05 5.09 -8.42
N GLU A 71 -10.35 4.03 -8.83
CA GLU A 71 -8.93 4.02 -9.23
C GLU A 71 -8.03 4.55 -8.10
N VAL A 72 -8.19 3.99 -6.91
CA VAL A 72 -7.47 4.40 -5.68
C VAL A 72 -6.65 3.22 -5.14
N LEU A 73 -5.42 3.50 -4.72
CA LEU A 73 -4.61 2.58 -3.91
C LEU A 73 -4.82 2.90 -2.43
N ALA A 74 -5.16 1.90 -1.62
CA ALA A 74 -5.09 2.01 -0.17
C ALA A 74 -3.81 1.34 0.34
N ILE A 75 -3.08 2.07 1.20
CA ILE A 75 -1.89 1.58 1.88
C ILE A 75 -2.09 1.77 3.39
N PRO A 76 -2.33 0.70 4.16
CA PRO A 76 -2.42 0.75 5.60
C PRO A 76 -1.03 0.89 6.22
N SER A 77 -0.99 1.55 7.36
CA SER A 77 0.11 1.52 8.32
C SER A 77 -0.47 1.23 9.70
N GLN A 78 0.28 1.49 10.77
CA GLN A 78 -0.12 1.25 12.15
C GLN A 78 -1.55 1.73 12.42
N ASN A 79 -1.77 3.05 12.43
CA ASN A 79 -3.03 3.64 12.82
C ASN A 79 -3.65 4.53 11.73
N PHE A 80 -3.22 4.38 10.48
CA PHE A 80 -3.79 5.14 9.37
C PHE A 80 -3.83 4.33 8.07
N ILE A 81 -4.66 4.78 7.13
CA ILE A 81 -4.69 4.29 5.75
C ILE A 81 -4.53 5.49 4.84
N ARG A 82 -3.46 5.49 4.03
CA ARG A 82 -3.24 6.50 2.99
C ARG A 82 -3.91 6.02 1.71
N PHE A 83 -4.45 6.99 0.97
CA PHE A 83 -5.11 6.76 -0.30
C PHE A 83 -4.36 7.52 -1.39
N PHE A 84 -4.09 6.86 -2.52
CA PHE A 84 -3.44 7.48 -3.67
C PHE A 84 -4.27 7.28 -4.92
N ARG A 85 -4.61 8.38 -5.60
CA ARG A 85 -5.31 8.32 -6.87
C ARG A 85 -4.37 7.88 -7.99
N ILE A 86 -4.71 6.83 -8.72
CA ILE A 86 -3.84 6.23 -9.74
C ILE A 86 -3.54 7.21 -10.89
N LYS A 87 -4.51 8.09 -11.22
CA LYS A 87 -4.39 9.01 -12.36
C LYS A 87 -3.18 9.94 -12.26
N ASN A 88 -2.84 10.40 -11.06
CA ASN A 88 -1.81 11.42 -10.82
C ASN A 88 -0.90 11.10 -9.63
N TRP A 89 -1.15 10.00 -8.92
CA TRP A 89 -0.46 9.61 -7.68
C TRP A 89 -0.53 10.68 -6.59
N GLU A 90 -1.56 11.53 -6.64
CA GLU A 90 -1.85 12.48 -5.58
C GLU A 90 -2.47 11.74 -4.39
N GLU A 91 -2.05 12.18 -3.21
CA GLU A 91 -2.59 11.67 -1.97
C GLU A 91 -3.97 12.27 -1.70
N GLU A 92 -4.91 11.40 -1.36
CA GLU A 92 -6.27 11.74 -0.96
C GLU A 92 -6.40 11.82 0.56
N PRO A 93 -7.51 12.37 1.09
CA PRO A 93 -7.78 12.36 2.52
C PRO A 93 -7.64 10.95 3.10
N TYR A 94 -6.83 10.82 4.14
CA TYR A 94 -6.48 9.56 4.78
C TYR A 94 -7.46 9.20 5.90
N PHE A 95 -7.55 7.91 6.20
CA PHE A 95 -8.21 7.43 7.42
C PHE A 95 -7.19 7.43 8.56
N HIS A 96 -7.58 7.90 9.74
CA HIS A 96 -6.75 7.87 10.93
C HIS A 96 -7.53 7.34 12.12
N ASN A 97 -6.91 6.40 12.83
CA ASN A 97 -7.34 5.88 14.11
C ASN A 97 -6.48 6.54 15.19
N HIS A 98 -7.12 7.29 16.10
CA HIS A 98 -6.41 8.08 17.11
C HIS A 98 -5.69 7.25 18.17
N ASP A 99 -6.01 5.96 18.28
CA ASP A 99 -5.34 5.05 19.20
C ASP A 99 -4.14 4.41 18.50
N ILE A 100 -2.94 4.79 18.94
CA ILE A 100 -1.66 4.32 18.41
C ILE A 100 -1.37 2.85 18.73
N SER A 101 -2.11 2.24 19.67
CA SER A 101 -1.99 0.82 19.99
C SER A 101 -2.70 -0.09 18.97
N HIS A 102 -3.51 0.51 18.10
CA HIS A 102 -4.17 -0.18 17.00
C HIS A 102 -3.23 -0.34 15.80
N VAL A 103 -3.27 -1.53 15.19
CA VAL A 103 -2.60 -1.85 13.92
C VAL A 103 -3.65 -2.26 12.90
N ILE A 104 -3.63 -1.63 11.73
CA ILE A 104 -4.42 -2.07 10.58
C ILE A 104 -3.68 -3.21 9.90
N ASN A 105 -4.10 -4.45 10.19
CA ASN A 105 -3.41 -5.66 9.72
C ASN A 105 -3.79 -6.04 8.29
N LEU A 106 -5.07 -5.90 7.95
CA LEU A 106 -5.62 -6.34 6.68
C LEU A 106 -6.54 -5.28 6.12
N ILE A 107 -6.47 -5.10 4.80
CA ILE A 107 -7.39 -4.24 4.06
C ILE A 107 -7.88 -4.99 2.81
N SER A 108 -9.09 -4.69 2.38
CA SER A 108 -9.58 -5.08 1.07
C SER A 108 -10.69 -4.17 0.57
N PHE A 109 -10.67 -3.85 -0.72
CA PHE A 109 -11.76 -3.18 -1.39
C PHE A 109 -12.80 -4.19 -1.89
N ASN A 110 -14.07 -3.90 -1.63
CA ASN A 110 -15.21 -4.58 -2.22
C ASN A 110 -16.11 -3.54 -2.90
N LYS A 111 -15.94 -3.39 -4.23
CA LYS A 111 -16.44 -2.23 -4.98
C LYS A 111 -15.86 -0.95 -4.36
N SER A 112 -16.62 0.14 -4.30
CA SER A 112 -16.25 1.41 -3.65
C SER A 112 -16.34 1.39 -2.12
N ARG A 113 -16.06 0.25 -1.48
CA ARG A 113 -16.06 0.13 -0.01
C ARG A 113 -14.77 -0.52 0.44
N LEU A 114 -14.04 0.17 1.29
CA LEU A 114 -12.89 -0.39 1.98
C LEU A 114 -13.36 -1.13 3.24
N VAL A 115 -12.93 -2.38 3.37
CA VAL A 115 -13.05 -3.18 4.60
C VAL A 115 -11.65 -3.38 5.15
N PHE A 116 -11.48 -3.23 6.46
CA PHE A 116 -10.19 -3.43 7.11
C PHE A 116 -10.35 -4.00 8.52
N ILE A 117 -9.31 -4.68 8.99
CA ILE A 117 -9.27 -5.29 10.31
C ILE A 117 -8.24 -4.55 11.17
N ILE A 118 -8.69 -4.07 12.32
CA ILE A 118 -7.86 -3.46 13.34
C ILE A 118 -7.53 -4.52 14.39
N GLY A 119 -6.24 -4.72 14.65
CA GLY A 119 -5.73 -5.51 15.78
C GLY A 119 -5.07 -4.61 16.84
N TYR A 120 -4.68 -5.21 17.96
CA TYR A 120 -4.00 -4.55 19.08
C TYR A 120 -2.55 -5.02 19.17
N LEU A 121 -1.62 -4.11 19.43
CA LEU A 121 -0.21 -4.44 19.67
C LEU A 121 0.04 -5.10 21.04
N ASN A 122 -0.90 -4.96 21.98
CA ASN A 122 -0.76 -5.44 23.34
C ASN A 122 -1.49 -6.77 23.53
N GLY A 123 -0.72 -7.87 23.50
CA GLY A 123 -1.07 -9.17 24.09
C GLY A 123 -0.18 -9.44 25.29
#